data_AF-A0A951K6H7-F1
#
_entry.id   AF-A0A951K6H7-F1
#
_cell.length_a   1.000
_cell.length_b   1.000
_cell.length_c   1.000
_cell.angle_alpha   90.00
_cell.angle_beta   90.00
_cell.angle_gamma   90.00
#
_symmetry.space_group_name_H-M   'P 1'
#
loop_
_entity.id
_entity.type
_entity.pdbx_description
1 polymer ?
#
loop_
_entity_poly.entity_id
_entity_poly.type
_entity_poly.pdbx_seq_one_letter_code
_entity_poly.pdbx_strand_id
1 'polypeptide(L)'
;MAIDPNSLPRDAETLRKIVVDLAEQLDRSVAEQNKYQSLLRELLEAQRNRKSEQLSKEQLALFEAAWQARGAEGESASGEDDDDLDGDAGAGANPNETTKQKRGGRQP
;
A
#
# COMPACT_ATOMS: atom_id res chain seq x y z
N MET A 1 16.64 -13.65 -1.68
CA MET A 1 17.92 -13.02 -1.31
C MET A 1 18.89 -14.10 -0.87
N ALA A 2 20.13 -14.05 -1.35
CA ALA A 2 21.22 -14.89 -0.82
C ALA A 2 21.94 -14.09 0.27
N ILE A 3 22.14 -14.68 1.44
CA ILE A 3 22.88 -14.07 2.54
C ILE A 3 24.36 -14.48 2.38
N ASP A 4 25.28 -13.51 2.34
CA ASP A 4 26.72 -13.80 2.31
C ASP A 4 27.18 -14.26 3.70
N PRO A 5 27.67 -15.50 3.87
CA PRO A 5 28.12 -16.00 5.17
C PRO A 5 29.32 -15.23 5.74
N ASN A 6 30.12 -14.55 4.92
CA ASN A 6 31.25 -13.74 5.40
C ASN A 6 30.83 -12.37 5.96
N SER A 7 29.59 -11.95 5.71
CA SER A 7 29.02 -10.70 6.21
C SER A 7 28.42 -10.83 7.62
N LEU A 8 28.30 -12.07 8.13
CA LEU A 8 27.67 -12.32 9.42
C LEU A 8 28.56 -11.92 10.60
N PRO A 9 27.98 -11.35 11.67
CA PRO A 9 28.70 -11.13 12.92
C PRO A 9 29.28 -12.45 13.46
N ARG A 10 30.53 -12.42 13.92
CA ARG A 10 31.20 -13.59 14.54
C ARG A 10 30.77 -13.85 15.98
N ASP A 11 30.05 -12.90 16.57
CA ASP A 11 29.54 -13.01 17.94
C ASP A 11 28.25 -13.83 17.98
N ALA A 12 28.25 -14.90 18.78
CA ALA A 12 27.15 -15.85 18.85
C ALA A 12 25.88 -15.24 19.48
N GLU A 13 26.02 -14.30 20.42
CA GLU A 13 24.87 -13.66 21.06
C GLU A 13 24.15 -12.72 20.09
N THR A 14 24.92 -11.93 19.35
CA THR A 14 24.42 -11.05 18.29
C THR A 14 23.73 -11.85 17.19
N LEU A 15 24.33 -12.96 16.77
CA LEU A 15 23.73 -13.83 15.75
C LEU A 15 22.42 -14.45 16.23
N ARG A 16 22.35 -14.89 17.50
CA ARG A 16 21.10 -15.39 18.12
C ARG A 16 20.01 -14.32 18.12
N LYS A 17 20.35 -13.08 18.48
CA LYS A 17 19.41 -11.97 18.49
C LYS A 17 18.85 -11.68 17.09
N ILE A 18 19.72 -11.59 16.09
CA ILE A 18 19.33 -11.38 14.69
C ILE A 18 18.37 -12.46 14.21
N VAL A 19 18.64 -13.73 14.53
CA VAL A 19 17.76 -14.86 14.13
C VAL A 19 16.39 -14.77 14.79
N VAL A 20 16.32 -14.39 16.07
CA VAL A 20 15.04 -14.17 16.77
C VAL A 20 14.27 -13.01 16.14
N ASP A 21 14.93 -11.88 15.92
CA ASP A 21 14.31 -10.70 15.31
C ASP A 21 13.79 -11.00 13.89
N LEU A 22 14.56 -11.75 13.09
CA LEU A 22 14.15 -12.22 11.76
C LEU A 22 12.96 -13.18 11.80
N ALA A 23 12.92 -14.11 12.77
CA ALA A 23 11.79 -15.00 12.95
C ALA A 23 10.51 -14.22 13.30
N GLU A 24 10.60 -13.23 14.19
CA GLU A 24 9.47 -12.37 14.52
C GLU A 24 9.02 -11.49 13.34
N GLN A 25 9.95 -11.03 12.51
CA GLN A 25 9.62 -10.33 11.26
C GLN A 25 8.90 -11.26 10.28
N LEU A 26 9.37 -12.51 10.15
CA LEU A 26 8.74 -13.51 9.29
C LEU A 26 7.32 -13.82 9.76
N ASP A 27 7.11 -14.06 11.05
CA ASP A 27 5.79 -14.35 11.62
C ASP A 27 4.79 -13.22 11.38
N ARG A 28 5.24 -11.96 11.54
CA ARG A 28 4.42 -10.79 11.20
C ARG A 28 4.03 -10.76 9.72
N SER A 29 4.99 -11.00 8.84
CA SER A 29 4.73 -11.01 7.39
C SER A 29 3.75 -12.12 6.99
N VAL A 30 3.86 -13.30 7.59
CA VAL A 30 2.95 -14.43 7.35
C VAL A 30 1.55 -14.13 7.87
N ALA A 31 1.44 -13.52 9.06
CA ALA A 31 0.16 -13.09 9.62
C ALA A 31 -0.53 -12.06 8.71
N GLU A 32 0.21 -11.09 8.17
CA GLU A 32 -0.33 -10.11 7.21
C GLU A 32 -0.78 -10.77 5.92
N GLN A 33 0.03 -11.67 5.34
CA GLN A 33 -0.36 -12.42 4.14
C GLN A 33 -1.66 -13.22 4.38
N ASN A 34 -1.79 -13.90 5.51
CA ASN A 34 -3.00 -14.64 5.87
C ASN A 34 -4.23 -13.74 6.02
N LYS A 35 -4.04 -12.53 6.59
CA LYS A 35 -5.09 -11.52 6.68
C LYS A 35 -5.56 -11.08 5.29
N TYR A 36 -4.63 -10.76 4.40
CA TYR A 36 -4.96 -10.38 3.02
C TYR A 36 -5.64 -11.52 2.27
N GLN A 37 -5.17 -12.76 2.42
CA GLN A 37 -5.82 -13.93 1.83
C GLN A 37 -7.26 -14.13 2.33
N SER A 38 -7.52 -13.93 3.62
CA SER A 38 -8.88 -14.02 4.17
C SER A 38 -9.78 -12.92 3.61
N LEU A 39 -9.29 -11.68 3.54
CA LEU A 39 -10.05 -10.56 2.99
C LEU A 39 -10.35 -10.73 1.50
N LEU A 40 -9.39 -11.25 0.72
CA LEU A 40 -9.61 -11.59 -0.69
C LEU A 40 -10.66 -12.69 -0.85
N ARG A 41 -10.63 -13.73 -0.01
CA ARG A 41 -11.67 -14.78 -0.01
C ARG A 41 -13.04 -14.20 0.30
N GLU A 42 -13.14 -13.34 1.31
CA GLU A 42 -14.40 -12.69 1.68
C GLU A 42 -14.95 -11.80 0.56
N LEU A 43 -14.09 -11.01 -0.10
CA LEU A 43 -14.48 -10.18 -1.24
C LEU A 43 -14.95 -11.01 -2.43
N LEU A 44 -14.23 -12.09 -2.76
CA LEU A 44 -14.62 -12.99 -3.85
C LEU A 44 -15.93 -13.71 -3.54
N GLU A 45 -16.15 -14.10 -2.28
CA GLU A 45 -17.41 -14.72 -1.84
C GLU A 45 -18.57 -13.71 -1.91
N ALA A 46 -18.36 -12.47 -1.48
CA ALA A 46 -19.33 -11.39 -1.62
C ALA A 46 -19.65 -11.08 -3.10
N GLN A 47 -18.63 -11.09 -3.97
CA GLN A 47 -18.78 -10.89 -5.41
C GLN A 47 -19.56 -12.03 -6.08
N ARG A 48 -19.31 -13.29 -5.70
CA ARG A 48 -20.06 -14.45 -6.23
C ARG A 48 -21.52 -14.45 -5.79
N ASN A 49 -21.79 -14.00 -4.57
CA ASN A 49 -23.14 -13.96 -4.00
C ASN A 49 -23.98 -12.76 -4.48
N ARG A 50 -23.37 -11.74 -5.10
CA ARG A 50 -24.07 -10.61 -5.74
C ARG A 50 -23.94 -10.67 -7.26
N LYS A 51 -24.89 -11.34 -7.93
CA LYS A 51 -24.95 -11.41 -9.40
C LYS A 51 -25.11 -10.04 -10.10
N SER A 52 -25.46 -8.97 -9.36
CA SER A 52 -25.60 -7.59 -9.87
C SER A 52 -24.36 -6.71 -9.70
N GLU A 53 -23.29 -7.17 -9.04
CA GLU A 53 -22.07 -6.40 -8.74
C GLU A 53 -20.78 -7.08 -9.22
N GLN A 54 -20.88 -8.02 -10.17
CA GLN A 54 -19.69 -8.65 -10.73
C GLN A 54 -18.86 -7.61 -11.48
N LEU A 55 -17.68 -7.29 -10.95
CA LEU A 55 -16.68 -6.48 -11.64
C LEU A 55 -16.39 -7.07 -13.02
N SER A 56 -16.46 -6.24 -14.05
CA SER A 56 -16.15 -6.66 -15.41
C SER A 56 -14.67 -7.07 -15.51
N LYS A 57 -14.32 -7.88 -16.52
CA LYS A 57 -12.92 -8.27 -16.77
C LYS A 57 -11.99 -7.06 -16.91
N GLU A 58 -12.50 -5.97 -17.48
CA GLU A 58 -11.77 -4.72 -17.64
C GLU A 58 -11.50 -4.04 -16.28
N GLN A 59 -12.48 -4.04 -15.37
CA GLN A 59 -12.29 -3.49 -14.02
C GLN A 59 -11.29 -4.30 -13.19
N LEU A 60 -11.28 -5.62 -13.34
CA LEU A 60 -10.28 -6.48 -12.71
C LEU A 60 -8.88 -6.25 -13.30
N ALA A 61 -8.76 -6.05 -14.62
CA ALA A 61 -7.49 -5.71 -15.26
C ALA A 61 -6.92 -4.36 -14.79
N LEU A 62 -7.78 -3.36 -14.54
CA LEU A 62 -7.35 -2.09 -13.96
C LEU A 62 -6.80 -2.25 -12.53
N PHE A 63 -7.43 -3.13 -11.73
CA PHE A 63 -6.94 -3.43 -10.39
C PHE A 63 -5.60 -4.17 -10.43
N GLU A 64 -5.45 -5.14 -11.33
CA GLU A 64 -4.19 -5.86 -11.55
C GLU A 64 -3.08 -4.90 -11.98
N ALA A 65 -3.33 -4.01 -12.96
CA ALA A 65 -2.36 -3.03 -13.41
C ALA A 65 -1.92 -2.09 -12.26
N ALA A 66 -2.86 -1.61 -11.44
CA ALA A 66 -2.55 -0.77 -10.28
C ALA A 66 -1.75 -1.52 -9.21
N TRP A 67 -2.05 -2.81 -9.00
CA TRP A 67 -1.31 -3.67 -8.07
C TRP A 67 0.13 -3.90 -8.52
N GLN A 68 0.34 -4.19 -9.82
CA GLN A 68 1.66 -4.39 -10.38
C GLN A 68 2.50 -3.10 -10.34
N ALA A 69 1.90 -1.95 -10.61
CA ALA A 69 2.57 -0.65 -10.51
C ALA A 69 3.08 -0.37 -9.09
N ARG A 70 2.29 -0.68 -8.06
CA ARG A 70 2.69 -0.55 -6.65
C ARG A 70 3.80 -1.53 -6.25
N GLY A 71 3.81 -2.72 -6.81
CA GLY A 71 4.90 -3.69 -6.65
C GLY A 71 6.22 -3.18 -7.24
N ALA A 72 6.15 -2.55 -8.43
CA ALA A 72 7.31 -1.98 -9.11
C ALA A 72 7.89 -0.73 -8.43
N GLU A 73 7.05 0.11 -7.79
CA GLU A 73 7.50 1.25 -6.99
C GLU A 73 8.30 0.82 -5.73
N GLY A 74 7.97 -0.33 -5.13
CA GLY A 74 8.74 -0.89 -4.00
C GLY A 74 10.11 -1.44 -4.38
N GLU A 75 10.32 -1.82 -5.65
CA GLU A 75 11.60 -2.31 -6.17
C GLU A 75 12.52 -1.16 -6.66
N SER A 76 11.98 0.05 -6.82
CA SER A 76 12.70 1.23 -7.31
C SER A 76 13.20 2.17 -6.21
N ALA A 77 12.87 1.89 -4.94
CA ALA A 77 13.23 2.72 -3.78
C ALA A 77 14.47 2.23 -3.00
N SER A 78 15.35 1.44 -3.64
CA SER A 78 16.65 1.05 -3.09
C SER A 78 17.77 1.66 -3.94
N GLY A 79 17.92 2.98 -3.83
CA GLY A 79 19.02 3.73 -4.42
C GLY A 79 19.04 5.13 -3.84
N GLU A 80 20.17 5.50 -3.24
CA GLU A 80 20.58 6.82 -2.75
C GLU A 80 20.07 7.98 -3.65
N ASP A 81 19.72 9.16 -3.16
CA ASP A 81 20.64 10.05 -2.45
C ASP A 81 19.89 11.21 -1.78
N ASP A 82 20.51 11.67 -0.71
CA ASP A 82 20.33 12.93 -0.02
C ASP A 82 20.73 14.08 -0.97
N ASP A 83 19.90 15.11 -1.13
CA ASP A 83 20.37 16.49 -1.29
C ASP A 83 19.21 17.49 -1.35
N ASP A 84 19.32 18.45 -0.43
CA ASP A 84 18.53 19.68 -0.27
C ASP A 84 18.24 20.42 -1.58
N LEU A 85 17.01 20.95 -1.76
CA LEU A 85 16.82 22.31 -2.24
C LEU A 85 15.54 22.97 -1.68
N ASP A 86 15.82 24.00 -0.88
CA ASP A 86 14.99 25.03 -0.29
C ASP A 86 14.27 25.90 -1.34
N GLY A 87 13.19 26.60 -0.93
CA GLY A 87 12.81 27.89 -1.54
C GLY A 87 11.52 27.98 -2.38
N ASP A 88 10.47 28.45 -1.71
CA ASP A 88 9.52 29.50 -2.13
C ASP A 88 8.95 29.51 -3.57
N ALA A 89 7.64 29.25 -3.68
CA ALA A 89 6.82 29.81 -4.74
C ALA A 89 5.43 30.18 -4.17
N GLY A 90 5.32 31.45 -3.80
CA GLY A 90 4.14 32.08 -3.21
C GLY A 90 2.82 31.84 -3.96
N ALA A 91 1.78 31.61 -3.16
CA ALA A 91 0.39 31.55 -3.55
C ALA A 91 -0.06 32.87 -4.21
N GLY A 92 -0.49 32.78 -5.47
CA GLY A 92 -1.08 33.89 -6.22
C GLY A 92 -2.49 33.55 -6.70
N ALA A 93 -3.43 34.40 -6.28
CA ALA A 93 -4.70 34.76 -6.93
C ALA A 93 -5.95 33.87 -6.73
N ASN A 94 -6.79 34.28 -5.76
CA ASN A 94 -8.26 34.21 -5.87
C ASN A 94 -8.72 35.13 -7.04
N PRO A 95 -9.80 34.82 -7.77
CA PRO A 95 -11.11 35.29 -7.30
C PRO A 95 -12.30 34.36 -7.65
N ASN A 96 -13.41 34.61 -6.96
CA ASN A 96 -14.80 34.36 -7.38
C ASN A 96 -15.59 33.32 -6.58
N GLU A 97 -15.81 33.61 -5.29
CA GLU A 97 -16.97 33.11 -4.56
C GLU A 97 -18.25 33.82 -5.04
N THR A 98 -19.07 33.15 -5.84
CA THR A 98 -20.53 33.37 -5.86
C THR A 98 -21.27 32.13 -6.36
N THR A 99 -21.74 31.26 -5.45
CA THR A 99 -22.99 30.52 -5.68
C THR A 99 -23.86 30.51 -4.43
N LYS A 100 -24.89 31.35 -4.50
CA LYS A 100 -26.00 31.46 -3.57
C LYS A 100 -26.90 30.22 -3.67
N GLN A 101 -27.35 29.72 -2.50
CA GLN A 101 -28.68 29.17 -2.20
C GLN A 101 -29.16 27.93 -2.98
N LYS A 102 -29.72 26.87 -2.38
CA LYS A 102 -30.98 26.84 -1.60
C LYS A 102 -31.12 25.40 -1.04
N ARG A 103 -31.25 25.24 0.29
CA ARG A 103 -31.60 23.94 0.90
C ARG A 103 -33.10 23.73 0.69
N GLY A 104 -33.44 22.86 -0.27
CA GLY A 104 -34.82 22.48 -0.61
C GLY A 104 -35.44 21.64 0.50
N GLY A 105 -36.63 22.04 0.92
CA GLY A 105 -37.33 21.52 2.10
C GLY A 105 -37.92 20.13 1.94
N ARG A 106 -38.18 19.51 3.10
CA ARG A 106 -39.13 18.43 3.28
C ARG A 106 -40.55 18.91 2.97
N GLN A 107 -41.34 18.09 2.28
CA GLN A 107 -42.76 17.76 2.54
C GLN A 107 -43.37 17.01 1.33
N PRO A 108 -44.54 16.36 1.45
CA PRO A 108 -45.31 15.97 2.64
C PRO A 108 -45.22 14.47 2.99
#